data_AF-A0A352PXA5-F1
#
_entry.id   AF-A0A352PXA5-F1
#
_cell.length_a   1.000
_cell.length_b   1.000
_cell.length_c   1.000
_cell.angle_alpha   90.00
_cell.angle_beta   90.00
_cell.angle_gamma   90.00
#
_symmetry.space_group_name_H-M   'P 1'
#
loop_
_entity.id
_entity.type
_entity.pdbx_description
1 polymer ?
#
loop_
_entity_poly.entity_id
_entity_poly.type
_entity_poly.pdbx_seq_one_letter_code
_entity_poly.pdbx_strand_id
1 'polypeptide(L)'
;LAIYLSVQNLADVIRELVPAYPPDTPVVVAYRLGWPDQELVTGTIGDIVERVQATGIRRQAMILVGAVFGAREQTGGKRSKLYDEDFHHGYRGPEVAPPRD
;
A
#
# COMPACT_ATOMS: atom_id res chain seq x y z
N LEU A 1 -3.55 5.47 5.53
CA LEU A 1 -4.91 5.83 5.10
C LEU A 1 -5.23 5.07 3.81
N ALA A 2 -6.47 4.59 3.64
CA ALA A 2 -6.94 3.94 2.41
C ALA A 2 -8.28 4.56 2.01
N ILE A 3 -8.38 5.02 0.76
CA ILE A 3 -9.54 5.71 0.21
C ILE A 3 -10.05 4.93 -0.99
N TYR A 4 -11.35 4.64 -0.99
CA TYR A 4 -12.04 3.84 -1.99
C TYR A 4 -12.96 4.73 -2.82
N LEU A 5 -13.21 4.33 -4.07
CA LEU A 5 -14.20 4.96 -4.96
C LEU A 5 -13.94 6.44 -5.33
N SER A 6 -12.73 6.95 -5.05
CA SER A 6 -12.42 8.37 -5.24
C SER A 6 -11.33 8.67 -6.28
N VAL A 7 -10.81 7.67 -7.02
CA VAL A 7 -9.69 7.89 -7.95
C VAL A 7 -10.01 8.89 -9.07
N GLN A 8 -11.27 8.99 -9.51
CA GLN A 8 -11.71 10.00 -10.47
C GLN A 8 -11.57 11.44 -9.94
N ASN A 9 -11.63 11.62 -8.62
CA ASN A 9 -11.49 12.90 -7.93
C ASN A 9 -10.13 13.00 -7.21
N LEU A 10 -9.10 12.31 -7.70
CA LEU A 10 -7.80 12.22 -7.04
C LEU A 10 -7.22 13.61 -6.71
N ALA A 11 -7.36 14.60 -7.60
CA ALA A 11 -6.86 15.95 -7.35
C ALA A 11 -7.54 16.63 -6.14
N ASP A 12 -8.84 16.44 -5.95
CA ASP A 12 -9.55 16.98 -4.79
C ASP A 12 -9.17 16.23 -3.50
N VAL A 13 -9.06 14.90 -3.58
CA VAL A 13 -8.56 14.07 -2.47
C VAL A 13 -7.19 14.55 -2.02
N ILE A 14 -6.24 14.74 -2.94
CA ILE A 14 -4.89 15.21 -2.60
C ILE A 14 -4.96 16.62 -1.98
N ARG A 15 -5.78 17.53 -2.51
CA ARG A 15 -5.97 18.87 -1.95
C ARG A 15 -6.45 18.84 -0.49
N GLU A 16 -7.36 17.93 -0.15
CA GLU A 16 -7.83 17.75 1.23
C GLU A 16 -6.77 17.13 2.15
N LEU A 17 -5.83 16.36 1.61
CA LEU A 17 -4.77 15.72 2.39
C LEU A 17 -3.56 16.64 2.64
N VAL A 18 -3.28 17.60 1.75
CA VAL A 18 -2.13 18.53 1.86
C VAL A 18 -1.98 19.20 3.24
N PRO A 19 -3.05 19.65 3.93
CA PRO A 19 -2.92 20.26 5.26
C PRO A 19 -2.41 19.30 6.35
N ALA A 20 -2.58 17.98 6.17
CA ALA A 20 -2.27 16.97 7.18
C ALA A 20 -1.07 16.08 6.81
N TYR A 21 -0.69 16.03 5.53
CA TYR A 21 0.37 15.16 5.04
C TYR A 21 1.48 15.97 4.34
N PRO A 22 2.76 15.75 4.73
CA PRO A 22 3.90 16.31 4.01
C PRO A 22 3.90 15.98 2.50
N PRO A 23 4.42 16.86 1.63
CA PRO A 23 4.44 16.65 0.18
C PRO A 23 5.14 15.36 -0.26
N ASP A 24 6.14 14.92 0.49
CA ASP A 24 6.91 13.69 0.25
C ASP A 24 6.22 12.43 0.80
N THR A 25 5.06 12.56 1.46
CA THR A 25 4.30 11.42 1.97
C THR A 25 4.00 10.46 0.81
N PRO A 26 4.41 9.18 0.90
CA PRO A 26 4.16 8.21 -0.14
C PRO A 26 2.68 7.95 -0.39
N VAL A 27 2.33 7.84 -1.67
CA VAL A 27 1.00 7.48 -2.15
C VAL A 27 1.12 6.34 -3.17
N VAL A 28 0.21 5.36 -3.06
CA VAL A 28 0.04 4.28 -4.03
C VAL A 28 -1.39 4.29 -4.53
N VAL A 29 -1.57 4.41 -5.84
CA VAL A 29 -2.86 4.15 -6.50
C VAL A 29 -2.83 2.74 -7.05
N ALA A 30 -3.65 1.87 -6.47
CA ALA A 30 -3.68 0.45 -6.77
C ALA A 30 -4.92 0.10 -7.59
N TYR A 31 -4.72 -0.12 -8.89
CA TYR A 31 -5.76 -0.41 -9.87
C TYR A 31 -5.98 -1.92 -10.00
N ARG A 32 -7.23 -2.36 -9.79
CA ARG A 32 -7.70 -3.75 -9.97
C ARG A 32 -6.74 -4.83 -9.46
N LEU A 33 -6.23 -4.65 -8.24
CA LEU A 33 -5.32 -5.61 -7.61
C LEU A 33 -5.86 -7.04 -7.70
N GLY A 34 -5.00 -7.97 -8.11
CA GLY A 34 -5.31 -9.38 -8.32
C GLY A 34 -5.86 -9.73 -9.71
N TRP A 35 -6.09 -8.75 -10.58
CA TRP A 35 -6.53 -8.99 -11.97
C TRP A 35 -5.31 -9.07 -12.90
N PRO A 36 -5.44 -9.68 -14.10
CA PRO A 36 -4.33 -9.79 -15.05
C PRO A 36 -3.73 -8.44 -15.48
N ASP A 37 -4.54 -7.40 -15.45
CA ASP A 37 -4.21 -6.03 -15.84
C ASP A 37 -4.14 -5.08 -14.63
N GLN A 38 -3.82 -5.62 -13.46
CA GLN A 38 -3.53 -4.82 -12.29
C GLN A 38 -2.37 -3.84 -12.56
N GLU A 39 -2.45 -2.67 -11.95
CA GLU A 39 -1.38 -1.67 -12.04
C GLU A 39 -1.18 -0.98 -10.69
N LEU A 40 0.06 -0.68 -10.35
CA LEU A 40 0.43 0.11 -9.18
C LEU A 40 1.11 1.39 -9.64
N VAL A 41 0.48 2.53 -9.37
CA VAL A 41 1.09 3.84 -9.58
C VAL A 41 1.60 4.34 -8.24
N THR A 42 2.90 4.46 -8.10
CA THR A 42 3.54 4.96 -6.87
C THR A 42 4.06 6.37 -7.07
N GLY A 43 3.89 7.21 -6.06
CA GLY A 43 4.37 8.58 -6.02
C GLY A 43 4.25 9.13 -4.61
N THR A 44 4.03 10.43 -4.53
CA THR A 44 3.92 11.20 -3.29
C THR A 44 2.68 12.10 -3.35
N ILE A 45 2.32 12.74 -2.24
CA ILE A 45 1.29 13.79 -2.21
C ILE A 45 1.58 14.86 -3.28
N GLY A 46 2.85 15.18 -3.53
CA GLY A 46 3.26 16.22 -4.49
C GLY A 46 3.10 15.86 -5.97
N ASP A 47 3.13 14.59 -6.36
CA ASP A 47 3.25 14.21 -7.78
C ASP A 47 2.30 13.08 -8.24
N ILE A 48 1.55 12.44 -7.34
CA ILE A 48 0.72 11.29 -7.69
C ILE A 48 -0.39 11.63 -8.69
N VAL A 49 -0.91 12.86 -8.68
CA VAL A 49 -1.99 13.28 -9.59
C VAL A 49 -1.53 13.19 -11.05
N GLU A 50 -0.36 13.74 -11.36
CA GLU A 50 0.20 13.74 -12.72
C GLU A 50 0.53 12.33 -13.18
N ARG A 51 1.13 11.53 -12.29
CA ARG A 51 1.47 10.12 -12.57
C ARG A 51 0.24 9.29 -12.92
N VAL A 52 -0.84 9.41 -12.15
CA VAL A 52 -2.07 8.66 -12.41
C VAL A 52 -2.76 9.15 -13.68
N GLN A 53 -2.75 10.46 -13.97
CA GLN A 53 -3.31 10.99 -15.22
C GLN A 53 -2.63 10.39 -16.46
N ALA A 54 -1.31 10.16 -16.42
CA ALA A 54 -0.56 9.56 -17.52
C ALA A 54 -0.98 8.11 -17.84
N THR A 55 -1.56 7.39 -16.87
CA THR A 55 -2.03 6.00 -17.05
C THR A 55 -3.43 5.90 -17.67
N GLY A 56 -4.24 6.96 -17.56
CA GLY A 56 -5.66 6.91 -17.93
C GLY A 56 -6.57 6.15 -16.94
N ILE A 57 -6.07 5.72 -15.79
CA ILE A 57 -6.88 5.10 -14.72
C ILE A 57 -7.91 6.11 -14.20
N ARG A 58 -9.20 5.75 -14.28
CA ARG A 58 -10.31 6.61 -13.81
C ARG A 58 -11.27 5.95 -12.82
N ARG A 59 -11.18 4.63 -12.62
CA ARG A 59 -12.09 3.87 -11.76
C ARG A 59 -11.40 2.60 -11.24
N GLN A 60 -12.05 1.91 -10.30
CA GLN A 60 -11.58 0.60 -9.77
C GLN A 60 -10.14 0.64 -9.24
N ALA A 61 -9.78 1.76 -8.59
CA ALA A 61 -8.51 1.90 -7.92
C ALA A 61 -8.70 2.39 -6.49
N MET A 62 -7.79 1.95 -5.62
CA MET A 62 -7.67 2.40 -4.23
C MET A 62 -6.55 3.42 -4.13
N ILE A 63 -6.77 4.51 -3.40
CA ILE A 63 -5.71 5.47 -3.07
C ILE A 63 -5.21 5.13 -1.67
N LEU A 64 -3.93 4.80 -1.56
CA LEU A 64 -3.28 4.41 -0.32
C LEU A 64 -2.23 5.45 0.04
N VAL A 65 -2.29 6.01 1.24
CA VAL A 65 -1.42 7.11 1.67
C VAL A 65 -0.73 6.77 2.98
N GLY A 66 0.59 6.95 3.04
CA GLY A 66 1.36 6.92 4.27
C GLY A 66 2.79 6.39 4.14
N ALA A 67 3.60 6.68 5.16
CA ALA A 67 5.03 6.33 5.21
C ALA A 67 5.34 4.83 5.04
N VAL A 68 4.37 3.95 5.34
CA VAL A 68 4.50 2.49 5.17
C VAL A 68 4.89 2.09 3.73
N PHE A 69 4.49 2.88 2.72
CA PHE A 69 4.80 2.58 1.32
C PHE A 69 6.23 2.95 0.91
N GLY A 70 6.98 3.70 1.75
CA GLY A 70 8.43 3.92 1.61
C GLY A 70 9.26 3.14 2.63
N ALA A 71 8.62 2.47 3.59
CA ALA A 71 9.30 1.88 4.74
C ALA A 71 10.21 0.68 4.37
N ARG A 72 9.96 -0.01 3.26
CA ARG A 72 10.75 -1.20 2.89
C ARG A 72 12.21 -0.85 2.56
N GLU A 73 12.45 0.28 1.90
CA GLU A 73 13.81 0.80 1.66
C GLU A 73 14.48 1.13 3.01
N GLN A 74 13.72 1.80 3.89
CA GLN A 74 14.20 2.31 5.18
C GLN A 74 14.54 1.18 6.17
N THR A 75 13.85 0.03 6.09
CA THR A 75 14.10 -1.13 6.97
C THR A 75 15.15 -2.09 6.40
N GLY A 76 15.78 -1.77 5.27
CA GLY A 76 16.71 -2.67 4.60
C GLY A 76 16.03 -3.95 4.09
N GLY A 77 14.76 -3.85 3.68
CA GLY A 77 13.99 -4.98 3.17
C GLY A 77 13.54 -5.99 4.22
N LYS A 78 13.69 -5.69 5.52
CA LYS A 78 13.23 -6.57 6.61
C LYS A 78 11.72 -6.82 6.49
N ARG A 79 11.33 -8.08 6.54
CA ARG A 79 9.92 -8.50 6.51
C ARG A 79 9.34 -8.52 7.92
N SER A 80 8.02 -8.33 7.98
CA SER A 80 7.28 -8.56 9.23
C SER A 80 7.38 -10.03 9.64
N LYS A 81 7.60 -10.28 10.93
CA LYS A 81 7.57 -11.62 11.51
C LYS A 81 6.15 -12.19 11.67
N LEU A 82 5.11 -11.41 11.35
CA LEU A 82 3.71 -11.83 11.52
C LEU A 82 3.38 -13.11 10.75
N TYR A 83 4.02 -13.32 9.59
CA TYR A 83 3.86 -14.52 8.75
C TYR A 83 5.16 -15.32 8.62
N ASP A 84 6.14 -15.04 9.48
CA ASP A 84 7.35 -15.85 9.58
C ASP A 84 6.99 -17.14 10.32
N GLU A 85 7.28 -18.27 9.69
CA GLU A 85 6.95 -19.61 10.20
C GLU A 85 7.76 -19.95 11.46
N ASP A 86 8.99 -19.43 11.55
CA ASP A 86 9.89 -19.64 12.69
C ASP A 86 9.60 -18.66 13.84
N PHE A 87 8.68 -17.72 13.66
CA PHE A 87 8.34 -16.75 14.71
C PHE A 87 7.28 -17.30 15.66
N HIS A 88 7.71 -17.57 16.90
CA HIS A 88 6.83 -17.99 17.99
C HIS A 88 6.56 -16.86 18.98
N HIS A 89 5.32 -16.77 19.45
CA HIS A 89 4.89 -15.85 20.51
C HIS A 89 3.78 -16.49 21.33
N GLY A 90 3.25 -15.81 22.35
CA GLY A 90 2.29 -16.39 23.31
C GLY A 90 1.01 -17.01 22.73
N TYR A 91 0.66 -16.73 21.46
CA TYR A 91 -0.51 -17.30 20.77
C TYR A 91 -0.15 -18.10 19.50
N ARG A 92 1.14 -18.25 19.18
CA ARG A 92 1.65 -19.06 18.08
C ARG A 92 2.84 -19.87 18.60
N GLY A 93 2.60 -21.13 18.93
CA GLY A 93 3.65 -22.09 19.31
C GLY A 93 4.44 -22.60 18.10
N PRO A 94 5.53 -23.35 18.33
CA PRO A 94 6.19 -24.13 17.28
C PRO A 94 5.22 -25.12 16.66
N GLU A 95 5.31 -25.30 15.34
CA GLU A 95 4.55 -26.32 14.63
C GLU A 95 4.88 -27.69 15.25
N VAL A 96 3.88 -28.31 15.89
CA VAL A 96 4.00 -29.68 16.41
C VAL A 96 3.65 -30.60 15.26
N ALA A 97 4.64 -31.28 14.70
CA ALA A 97 4.42 -32.28 13.66
C ALA A 97 3.36 -33.29 14.13
N PRO A 98 2.39 -33.67 13.27
CA PRO A 98 1.38 -34.65 13.65
C PRO A 98 2.06 -35.95 14.12
N PRO A 99 1.50 -36.63 15.14
CA PRO A 99 2.07 -37.88 15.62
C PRO A 99 2.17 -38.86 14.44
N ARG A 100 3.33 -39.51 14.31
CA ARG A 100 3.52 -40.61 13.37
C ARG A 100 3.00 -41.89 14.00
N ASP A 101 2.09 -42.54 13.30
CA ASP A 101 1.50 -43.86 13.61
C ASP A 101 2.56 -44.95 13.81
#